data_AF-A0A2V6FIR3-F1
#
_entry.id   AF-A0A2V6FIR3-F1
#
_cell.length_a   1.000
_cell.length_b   1.000
_cell.length_c   1.000
_cell.angle_alpha   90.00
_cell.angle_beta   90.00
_cell.angle_gamma   90.00
#
_symmetry.space_group_name_H-M   'P 1'
#
loop_
_entity.id
_entity.type
_entity.pdbx_description
1 polymer ?
#
loop_
_entity_poly.entity_id
_entity_poly.type
_entity_poly.pdbx_seq_one_letter_code
_entity_poly.pdbx_strand_id
1 'polypeptide(L)'
;HWNSKTPATASLELATQLPTAAFDSIFPCAPTSRDCLPQPGITNPDQYLDILSYRQRPTFRLAYRNFKTYETMVTNQSVEAAPGVAGVRWYEVRRDALGAYSLYQQGTFAPGDGVHRWMGSIAMDKKGDIALGYSVVNGTTVYPGIRYTGRLAGDTLGDMTLGEGTVINGSGVQTTTNSR
;
A
#
# COMPACT_ATOMS: atom_id res chain seq x y z
N HIS A 1 20.75 -1.04 -20.11
CA HIS A 1 22.17 -0.71 -20.34
C HIS A 1 22.35 0.79 -20.15
N TRP A 2 23.00 1.21 -19.06
CA TRP A 2 23.37 2.60 -18.84
C TRP A 2 24.71 2.84 -19.54
N ASN A 3 24.72 3.68 -20.57
CA ASN A 3 25.88 3.90 -21.44
C ASN A 3 26.58 5.21 -21.05
N SER A 4 27.52 5.16 -20.10
CA SER A 4 28.35 6.32 -19.76
C SER A 4 29.57 6.38 -20.67
N LYS A 5 29.40 6.93 -21.87
CA LYS A 5 30.53 7.26 -22.76
C LYS A 5 31.23 8.58 -22.41
N THR A 6 30.79 9.28 -21.38
CA THR A 6 31.41 10.48 -20.82
C THR A 6 31.29 10.44 -19.30
N PRO A 7 32.26 10.96 -18.51
CA PRO A 7 32.09 11.14 -17.08
C PRO A 7 31.13 12.33 -16.86
N ALA A 8 29.88 12.19 -17.28
CA ALA A 8 28.81 13.02 -16.75
C ALA A 8 28.59 12.55 -15.32
N THR A 9 28.94 13.40 -14.37
CA THR A 9 28.62 13.21 -12.96
C THR A 9 27.09 13.10 -12.86
N ALA A 10 26.57 11.89 -12.69
CA ALA A 10 25.15 11.72 -12.38
C ALA A 10 24.96 12.15 -10.92
N SER A 11 24.25 13.26 -10.70
CA SER A 11 23.81 13.68 -9.37
C SER A 11 22.36 13.26 -9.14
N LEU A 12 22.03 12.95 -7.89
CA LEU A 12 20.67 12.85 -7.40
C LEU A 12 20.44 14.06 -6.52
N GLU A 13 19.52 14.92 -6.93
CA GLU A 13 19.12 16.09 -6.16
C GLU A 13 17.66 15.95 -5.74
N LEU A 14 17.34 16.48 -4.56
CA LEU A 14 15.95 16.52 -4.09
C LEU A 14 15.15 17.46 -5.00
N ALA A 15 14.21 16.91 -5.75
CA ALA A 15 13.35 17.71 -6.63
C ALA A 15 12.31 18.51 -5.85
N THR A 16 11.62 17.88 -4.89
CA THR A 16 10.60 18.53 -4.04
C THR A 16 10.24 17.65 -2.85
N GLN A 17 9.56 18.24 -1.86
CA GLN A 17 8.87 17.52 -0.78
C GLN A 17 7.36 17.72 -0.94
N LEU A 18 6.60 16.62 -0.88
CA LEU A 18 5.14 16.63 -1.01
C LEU A 18 4.53 16.32 0.37
N PRO A 19 3.95 17.31 1.08
CA PRO A 19 3.27 17.06 2.35
C PRO A 19 2.10 16.10 2.18
N THR A 20 1.93 15.19 3.15
CA THR A 20 0.80 14.26 3.22
C THR A 20 -0.11 14.65 4.39
N ALA A 21 -1.36 14.20 4.34
CA ALA A 21 -2.24 14.31 5.51
C ALA A 21 -1.73 13.37 6.59
N ALA A 22 -1.95 13.71 7.86
CA ALA A 22 -1.51 12.87 8.98
C ALA A 22 -2.11 11.46 8.89
N PHE A 23 -1.30 10.46 9.21
CA PHE A 23 -1.67 9.05 9.32
C PHE A 23 -0.71 8.37 10.29
N ASP A 24 -1.12 7.24 10.88
CA ASP A 24 -0.22 6.46 11.71
C ASP A 24 0.57 5.46 10.86
N SER A 25 1.85 5.78 10.67
CA SER A 25 2.77 4.94 9.91
C SER A 25 3.32 3.75 10.70
N ILE A 26 3.08 3.70 12.01
CA ILE A 26 3.65 2.73 12.94
C ILE A 26 2.50 1.84 13.43
N PHE A 27 2.53 0.57 13.06
CA PHE A 27 1.59 -0.38 13.63
C PHE A 27 2.10 -0.88 14.99
N PRO A 28 1.22 -1.03 16.00
CA PRO A 28 1.62 -1.42 17.35
C PRO A 28 1.99 -2.92 17.40
N CYS A 29 3.20 -3.24 16.93
CA CYS A 29 3.79 -4.56 17.04
C CYS A 29 4.70 -4.61 18.29
N ALA A 30 4.51 -5.60 19.15
CA ALA A 30 5.34 -5.85 20.33
C ALA A 30 5.52 -7.36 20.53
N PRO A 31 6.68 -7.84 21.00
CA PRO A 31 7.89 -7.07 21.36
C PRO A 31 8.74 -6.68 20.15
N THR A 32 8.46 -7.21 18.96
CA THR A 32 9.16 -6.87 17.71
C THR A 32 8.30 -5.96 16.85
N SER A 33 8.90 -5.29 15.87
CA SER A 33 8.20 -4.37 14.98
C SER A 33 7.61 -5.02 13.71
N ARG A 34 7.51 -6.35 13.66
CA ARG A 34 7.25 -7.08 12.41
C ARG A 34 6.01 -7.96 12.49
N ASP A 35 6.09 -9.02 13.28
CA ASP A 35 5.12 -10.12 13.29
C ASP A 35 4.00 -9.82 14.29
N CYS A 36 2.91 -9.23 13.81
CA CYS A 36 1.85 -8.68 14.66
C CYS A 36 0.44 -8.84 14.10
N LEU A 37 0.28 -9.42 12.90
CA LEU A 37 -1.05 -9.71 12.36
C LEU A 37 -1.49 -11.13 12.73
N PRO A 38 -2.60 -11.30 13.47
CA PRO A 38 -3.07 -12.60 13.92
C PRO A 38 -3.69 -13.39 12.76
N GLN A 39 -3.70 -14.71 12.92
CA GLN A 39 -4.30 -15.66 11.98
C GLN A 39 -5.28 -16.58 12.73
N PRO A 40 -6.32 -17.15 12.06
CA PRO A 40 -7.27 -18.04 12.74
C PRO A 40 -6.59 -19.25 13.38
N GLY A 41 -6.83 -19.46 14.68
CA GLY A 41 -6.30 -20.61 15.43
C GLY A 41 -4.81 -20.53 15.81
N ILE A 42 -4.11 -19.45 15.46
CA ILE A 42 -2.74 -19.21 15.91
C ILE A 42 -2.76 -18.44 17.23
N THR A 43 -2.23 -19.07 18.28
CA THR A 43 -2.15 -18.48 19.63
C THR A 43 -0.74 -18.07 20.03
N ASN A 44 0.29 -18.55 19.33
CA ASN A 44 1.67 -18.13 19.55
C ASN A 44 1.98 -16.89 18.69
N PRO A 45 2.26 -15.71 19.29
CA PRO A 45 2.57 -14.48 18.55
C PRO A 45 3.79 -14.58 17.63
N ASP A 46 4.74 -15.49 17.90
CA ASP A 46 5.91 -15.71 17.03
C ASP A 46 5.51 -16.23 15.63
N GLN A 47 4.28 -16.72 15.47
CA GLN A 47 3.72 -17.21 14.21
C GLN A 47 2.80 -16.18 13.54
N TYR A 48 2.75 -14.94 14.03
CA TYR A 48 1.99 -13.87 13.39
C TYR A 48 2.64 -13.41 12.08
N LEU A 49 1.84 -12.77 11.23
CA LEU A 49 2.33 -12.31 9.92
C LEU A 49 2.99 -10.94 10.06
N ASP A 50 4.06 -10.76 9.28
CA ASP A 50 4.76 -9.47 9.15
C ASP A 50 3.85 -8.46 8.43
N ILE A 51 3.52 -7.36 9.10
CA ILE A 51 2.70 -6.28 8.52
C ILE A 51 3.42 -5.47 7.43
N LEU A 52 4.77 -5.52 7.41
CA LEU A 52 5.64 -4.79 6.49
C LEU A 52 5.54 -3.25 6.59
N SER A 53 5.06 -2.71 7.72
CA SER A 53 4.93 -1.25 7.95
C SER A 53 6.16 -0.61 8.61
N TYR A 54 7.00 -1.38 9.33
CA TYR A 54 8.13 -0.85 10.14
C TYR A 54 9.12 0.06 9.41
N ARG A 55 9.28 -0.11 8.10
CA ARG A 55 10.22 0.70 7.31
C ARG A 55 9.60 1.97 6.73
N GLN A 56 8.33 2.25 7.04
CA GLN A 56 7.58 3.47 6.70
C GLN A 56 7.80 3.90 5.24
N ARG A 57 7.76 2.91 4.34
CA ARG A 57 8.09 3.08 2.93
C ARG A 57 7.06 2.38 2.06
N PRO A 58 6.84 2.88 0.83
CA PRO A 58 5.96 2.22 -0.10
C PRO A 58 6.32 0.75 -0.34
N THR A 59 5.30 -0.11 -0.28
CA THR A 59 5.40 -1.55 -0.52
C THR A 59 4.85 -1.83 -1.92
N PHE A 60 5.72 -2.26 -2.84
CA PHE A 60 5.41 -2.59 -4.24
C PHE A 60 5.16 -1.40 -5.19
N ARG A 61 5.47 -1.62 -6.48
CA ARG A 61 5.99 -0.64 -7.47
C ARG A 61 5.29 0.73 -7.49
N LEU A 62 6.08 1.80 -7.63
CA LEU A 62 5.62 3.12 -8.09
C LEU A 62 5.13 3.02 -9.55
N ALA A 63 3.83 2.89 -9.76
CA ALA A 63 3.27 2.68 -11.09
C ALA A 63 3.09 4.03 -11.81
N TYR A 64 3.96 4.29 -12.79
CA TYR A 64 3.93 5.49 -13.62
C TYR A 64 3.00 5.36 -14.83
N ARG A 65 2.36 6.47 -15.21
CA ARG A 65 1.59 6.62 -16.44
C ARG A 65 1.71 8.04 -17.01
N ASN A 66 1.71 8.15 -18.34
CA ASN A 66 1.73 9.42 -19.07
C ASN A 66 0.44 9.61 -19.86
N PHE A 67 -0.31 10.68 -19.54
CA PHE A 67 -1.56 11.08 -20.20
C PHE A 67 -1.36 12.18 -21.24
N LYS A 68 -0.11 12.48 -21.62
CA LYS A 68 0.33 13.56 -22.52
C LYS A 68 0.18 14.96 -21.93
N THR A 69 -0.94 15.25 -21.26
CA THR A 69 -1.17 16.53 -20.57
C THR A 69 -0.59 16.56 -19.16
N TYR A 70 -0.46 15.39 -18.53
CA TYR A 70 0.21 15.20 -17.24
C TYR A 70 0.76 13.77 -17.13
N GLU A 71 1.64 13.57 -16.17
CA GLU A 71 2.13 12.27 -15.75
C GLU A 71 1.60 11.96 -14.35
N THR A 72 1.38 10.69 -14.04
CA THR A 72 0.86 10.26 -12.74
C THR A 72 1.59 9.02 -12.26
N MET A 73 1.75 8.92 -10.96
CA MET A 73 2.44 7.85 -10.26
C MET A 73 1.61 7.44 -9.07
N VAL A 74 1.25 6.17 -8.99
CA VAL A 74 0.53 5.62 -7.83
C VAL A 74 1.40 4.68 -7.01
N THR A 75 1.27 4.74 -5.69
CA THR A 75 1.96 3.86 -4.76
C THR A 75 1.17 3.67 -3.46
N ASN A 76 1.58 2.72 -2.62
CA ASN A 76 0.88 2.36 -1.40
C ASN A 76 1.84 1.86 -0.30
N GLN A 77 1.37 1.81 0.94
CA GLN A 77 2.08 1.20 2.07
C GLN A 77 1.09 0.70 3.13
N SER A 78 1.50 -0.32 3.90
CA SER A 78 0.79 -0.73 5.11
C SER A 78 0.91 0.35 6.20
N VAL A 79 -0.19 0.62 6.89
CA VAL A 79 -0.29 1.60 7.99
C VAL A 79 -1.19 1.06 9.10
N GLU A 80 -1.17 1.71 10.26
CA GLU A 80 -2.28 1.58 11.21
C GLU A 80 -3.40 2.53 10.77
N ALA A 81 -4.55 1.96 10.39
CA ALA A 81 -5.70 2.72 9.91
C ALA A 81 -6.68 3.07 11.03
N ALA A 82 -6.72 2.24 12.06
CA ALA A 82 -7.42 2.46 13.32
C ALA A 82 -6.66 1.68 14.41
N PRO A 83 -6.87 1.97 15.72
CA PRO A 83 -6.15 1.28 16.79
C PRO A 83 -6.19 -0.26 16.65
N GLY A 84 -5.02 -0.85 16.40
CA GLY A 84 -4.85 -2.29 16.20
C GLY A 84 -5.36 -2.85 14.87
N VAL A 85 -5.71 -2.01 13.87
CA VAL A 85 -6.24 -2.44 12.57
C VAL A 85 -5.36 -1.94 11.43
N ALA A 86 -4.82 -2.89 10.66
CA ALA A 86 -3.94 -2.58 9.54
C ALA A 86 -4.77 -2.16 8.32
N GLY A 87 -4.34 -1.10 7.65
CA GLY A 87 -4.93 -0.66 6.40
C GLY A 87 -3.88 -0.32 5.36
N VAL A 88 -4.37 -0.02 4.16
CA VAL A 88 -3.50 0.33 3.03
C VAL A 88 -3.62 1.82 2.75
N ARG A 89 -2.55 2.56 3.04
CA ARG A 89 -2.41 3.96 2.65
C ARG A 89 -1.97 4.01 1.19
N TRP A 90 -2.56 4.89 0.40
CA TRP A 90 -2.24 5.04 -1.02
C TRP A 90 -2.11 6.51 -1.41
N TYR A 91 -1.40 6.75 -2.50
CA TYR A 91 -1.08 8.07 -3.01
C TYR A 91 -1.15 8.08 -4.53
N GLU A 92 -1.64 9.17 -5.10
CA GLU A 92 -1.44 9.56 -6.49
C GLU A 92 -0.64 10.85 -6.54
N VAL A 93 0.58 10.76 -7.07
CA VAL A 93 1.43 11.91 -7.37
C VAL A 93 1.26 12.26 -8.83
N ARG A 94 1.05 13.53 -9.15
CA ARG A 94 1.03 14.03 -10.52
C ARG A 94 2.22 14.91 -10.81
N ARG A 95 2.65 14.90 -12.06
CA ARG A 95 3.57 15.86 -12.64
C ARG A 95 2.88 16.54 -13.82
N ASP A 96 2.77 17.86 -13.77
CA ASP A 96 2.15 18.63 -14.84
C ASP A 96 3.08 18.76 -16.07
N ALA A 97 2.57 19.38 -17.14
CA ALA A 97 3.33 19.60 -18.37
C ALA A 97 4.55 20.53 -18.19
N LEU A 98 4.57 21.36 -17.15
CA LEU A 98 5.70 22.24 -16.79
C LEU A 98 6.74 21.52 -15.94
N GLY A 99 6.43 20.30 -15.51
CA GLY A 99 7.31 19.43 -14.75
C GLY A 99 7.17 19.55 -13.23
N ALA A 100 6.18 20.29 -12.73
CA ALA A 100 5.93 20.45 -11.30
C ALA A 100 5.20 19.23 -10.72
N TYR A 101 5.74 18.68 -9.62
CA TYR A 101 5.11 17.57 -8.90
C TYR A 101 4.10 18.07 -7.86
N SER A 102 3.01 17.35 -7.70
CA SER A 102 2.00 17.57 -6.67
C SER A 102 1.44 16.26 -6.15
N LEU A 103 1.03 16.22 -4.88
CA LEU A 103 0.20 15.14 -4.36
C LEU A 103 -1.24 15.41 -4.78
N TYR A 104 -1.73 14.68 -5.79
CA TYR A 104 -3.06 14.92 -6.36
C TYR A 104 -4.17 14.37 -5.46
N GLN A 105 -3.96 13.16 -4.92
CA GLN A 105 -4.85 12.57 -3.93
C GLN A 105 -4.14 11.50 -3.10
N GLN A 106 -4.74 11.17 -1.97
CA GLN A 106 -4.26 10.18 -1.02
C GLN A 106 -5.43 9.68 -0.18
N GLY A 107 -5.34 8.46 0.34
CA GLY A 107 -6.38 7.89 1.18
C GLY A 107 -5.87 6.68 1.95
N THR A 108 -6.65 6.24 2.94
CA THR A 108 -6.39 4.99 3.67
C THR A 108 -7.59 4.08 3.53
N PHE A 109 -7.39 2.90 2.97
CA PHE A 109 -8.46 1.91 2.81
C PHE A 109 -8.43 0.90 3.97
N ALA A 110 -9.45 0.97 4.82
CA ALA A 110 -9.71 0.04 5.91
C ALA A 110 -11.20 0.07 6.31
N PRO A 111 -12.06 -0.72 5.66
CA PRO A 111 -13.42 -0.97 6.14
C PRO A 111 -13.46 -1.36 7.62
N GLY A 112 -14.51 -0.93 8.33
CA GLY A 112 -14.71 -1.20 9.76
C GLY A 112 -15.13 -2.64 10.10
N ASP A 113 -14.60 -3.63 9.38
CA ASP A 113 -14.92 -5.05 9.52
C ASP A 113 -13.93 -5.82 10.41
N GLY A 114 -12.91 -5.14 10.94
CA GLY A 114 -11.87 -5.75 11.77
C GLY A 114 -10.91 -6.66 10.99
N VAL A 115 -10.91 -6.60 9.65
CA VAL A 115 -9.98 -7.36 8.81
C VAL A 115 -8.76 -6.51 8.49
N HIS A 116 -7.58 -7.04 8.78
CA HIS A 116 -6.31 -6.39 8.47
C HIS A 116 -6.06 -6.41 6.98
N ARG A 117 -5.60 -5.28 6.43
CA ARG A 117 -5.21 -5.13 5.02
C ARG A 117 -3.77 -4.64 4.95
N TRP A 118 -2.88 -5.40 4.33
CA TRP A 118 -1.45 -5.08 4.27
C TRP A 118 -0.83 -5.62 2.98
N MET A 119 0.45 -5.27 2.75
CA MET A 119 1.21 -5.73 1.58
C MET A 119 0.48 -5.41 0.26
N GLY A 120 0.06 -4.15 0.12
CA GLY A 120 -0.74 -3.72 -1.02
C GLY A 120 0.05 -3.57 -2.33
N SER A 121 -0.69 -3.54 -3.42
CA SER A 121 -0.25 -3.22 -4.77
C SER A 121 -1.30 -2.31 -5.42
N ILE A 122 -0.84 -1.32 -6.17
CA ILE A 122 -1.73 -0.31 -6.78
C ILE A 122 -1.33 -0.04 -8.22
N ALA A 123 -2.32 0.17 -9.08
CA ALA A 123 -2.10 0.49 -10.48
C ALA A 123 -3.20 1.41 -11.01
N MET A 124 -2.89 2.12 -12.10
CA MET A 124 -3.83 2.98 -12.81
C MET A 124 -3.93 2.60 -14.28
N ASP A 125 -5.17 2.54 -14.77
CA ASP A 125 -5.49 2.20 -16.15
C ASP A 125 -5.39 3.44 -17.10
N LYS A 126 -5.77 3.28 -18.37
CA LYS A 126 -5.71 4.36 -19.36
C LYS A 126 -6.83 5.40 -19.25
N LYS A 127 -7.87 5.13 -18.47
CA LYS A 127 -8.99 6.04 -18.21
C LYS A 127 -8.76 6.87 -16.95
N GLY A 128 -7.76 6.51 -16.14
CA GLY A 128 -7.49 7.15 -14.84
C GLY A 128 -8.13 6.40 -13.68
N ASP A 129 -8.68 5.21 -13.93
CA ASP A 129 -9.25 4.35 -12.91
C ASP A 129 -8.10 3.68 -12.15
N ILE A 130 -8.23 3.57 -10.83
CA ILE A 130 -7.23 3.01 -9.93
C ILE A 130 -7.76 1.72 -9.33
N ALA A 131 -6.92 0.68 -9.32
CA ALA A 131 -7.18 -0.56 -8.60
C ALA A 131 -6.12 -0.74 -7.50
N LEU A 132 -6.58 -1.17 -6.33
CA LEU A 132 -5.76 -1.44 -5.16
C LEU A 132 -6.05 -2.88 -4.69
N GLY A 133 -5.03 -3.74 -4.74
CA GLY A 133 -5.11 -5.13 -4.25
C GLY A 133 -4.18 -5.35 -3.07
N TYR A 134 -4.58 -6.16 -2.10
CA TYR A 134 -3.85 -6.36 -0.84
C TYR A 134 -4.14 -7.72 -0.22
N SER A 135 -3.28 -8.12 0.70
CA SER A 135 -3.52 -9.28 1.55
C SER A 135 -4.54 -8.96 2.65
N VAL A 136 -5.31 -9.98 3.06
CA VAL A 136 -6.30 -9.88 4.14
C VAL A 136 -6.17 -11.00 5.17
N VAL A 137 -6.43 -10.71 6.44
CA VAL A 137 -6.43 -11.68 7.55
C VAL A 137 -7.16 -11.11 8.76
N ASN A 138 -7.68 -11.98 9.62
CA ASN A 138 -7.96 -11.65 11.01
C ASN A 138 -7.65 -12.85 11.93
N GLY A 139 -7.76 -12.66 13.24
CA GLY A 139 -7.48 -13.72 14.22
C GLY A 139 -8.56 -14.78 14.37
N THR A 140 -9.68 -14.72 13.62
CA THR A 140 -10.87 -15.53 13.90
C THR A 140 -11.38 -16.34 12.72
N THR A 141 -11.74 -15.68 11.62
CA THR A 141 -12.56 -16.26 10.54
C THR A 141 -12.01 -16.00 9.14
N VAL A 142 -11.09 -15.05 8.99
CA VAL A 142 -10.49 -14.67 7.71
C VAL A 142 -9.06 -15.18 7.67
N TYR A 143 -8.87 -16.27 6.95
CA TYR A 143 -7.54 -16.78 6.61
C TYR A 143 -6.82 -15.84 5.63
N PRO A 144 -5.47 -15.81 5.66
CA PRO A 144 -4.64 -15.08 4.70
C PRO A 144 -5.09 -15.24 3.25
N GLY A 145 -5.70 -14.19 2.69
CA GLY A 145 -6.24 -14.18 1.33
C GLY A 145 -5.88 -12.91 0.58
N ILE A 146 -6.46 -12.71 -0.60
CA ILE A 146 -6.25 -11.51 -1.41
C ILE A 146 -7.60 -10.90 -1.75
N ARG A 147 -7.74 -9.60 -1.48
CA ARG A 147 -8.88 -8.78 -1.86
C ARG A 147 -8.44 -7.54 -2.63
N TYR A 148 -9.39 -6.85 -3.23
CA TYR A 148 -9.15 -5.63 -3.98
C TYR A 148 -10.30 -4.65 -3.85
N THR A 149 -10.00 -3.38 -4.07
CA THR A 149 -10.94 -2.28 -4.24
C THR A 149 -10.44 -1.40 -5.39
N GLY A 150 -11.15 -0.32 -5.68
CA GLY A 150 -10.72 0.65 -6.66
C GLY A 150 -11.53 1.92 -6.62
N ARG A 151 -11.25 2.78 -7.58
CA ARG A 151 -11.97 4.01 -7.84
C ARG A 151 -11.91 4.35 -9.33
N LEU A 152 -12.98 4.96 -9.82
CA LEU A 152 -13.04 5.54 -11.14
C LEU A 152 -12.39 6.92 -11.16
N ALA A 153 -11.95 7.37 -12.34
CA ALA A 153 -11.31 8.68 -12.50
C ALA A 153 -12.18 9.85 -12.01
N GLY A 154 -13.51 9.75 -12.17
CA GLY A 154 -14.48 10.79 -11.80
C GLY A 154 -14.99 10.74 -10.36
N ASP A 155 -14.54 9.77 -9.57
CA ASP A 155 -14.98 9.64 -8.18
C ASP A 155 -14.40 10.73 -7.29
N THR A 156 -15.02 10.93 -6.12
CA THR A 156 -14.48 11.80 -5.06
C THR A 156 -13.00 11.48 -4.80
N LEU A 157 -12.18 12.51 -4.69
CA LEU A 157 -10.75 12.36 -4.46
C LEU A 157 -10.47 11.85 -3.05
N GLY A 158 -9.47 10.97 -2.94
CA GLY A 158 -9.04 10.41 -1.66
C GLY A 158 -9.81 9.18 -1.20
N ASP A 159 -10.88 8.80 -1.91
CA ASP A 159 -11.69 7.63 -1.60
C ASP A 159 -11.51 6.50 -2.63
N MET A 160 -11.46 5.26 -2.11
CA MET A 160 -11.70 4.04 -2.90
C MET A 160 -13.18 3.71 -2.81
N THR A 161 -13.94 4.15 -3.81
CA THR A 161 -15.41 4.15 -3.84
C THR A 161 -16.01 2.81 -4.24
N LEU A 162 -15.26 1.97 -4.96
CA LEU A 162 -15.73 0.65 -5.33
C LEU A 162 -15.70 -0.26 -4.11
N GLY A 163 -16.73 -1.08 -3.96
CA GLY A 163 -16.77 -2.09 -2.90
C GLY A 163 -15.56 -3.02 -2.94
N GLU A 164 -15.27 -3.64 -1.80
CA GLU A 164 -14.21 -4.65 -1.74
C GLU A 164 -14.65 -5.96 -2.39
N GLY A 165 -13.85 -6.44 -3.34
CA GLY A 165 -13.99 -7.74 -3.97
C GLY A 165 -12.95 -8.74 -3.47
N THR A 166 -13.29 -10.03 -3.50
CA THR A 166 -12.35 -11.11 -3.18
C THR A 166 -11.71 -11.65 -4.44
N VAL A 167 -10.37 -11.74 -4.47
CA VAL A 167 -9.64 -12.49 -5.50
C VAL A 167 -9.58 -13.96 -5.10
N ILE A 168 -9.14 -14.23 -3.87
CA ILE A 168 -9.04 -15.58 -3.32
C ILE A 168 -9.13 -15.55 -1.80
N ASN A 169 -9.90 -16.46 -1.23
CA ASN A 169 -9.88 -16.73 0.20
C ASN A 169 -8.75 -17.71 0.52
N GLY A 170 -7.99 -17.43 1.58
CA GLY A 170 -7.04 -18.39 2.13
C GLY A 170 -7.75 -19.62 2.71
N SER A 171 -7.03 -20.73 2.76
CA SER A 171 -7.50 -21.97 3.39
C SER A 171 -6.59 -22.48 4.51
N GLY A 172 -5.58 -21.69 4.89
CA GLY A 172 -4.56 -22.12 5.84
C GLY A 172 -3.84 -20.94 6.47
N VAL A 173 -2.99 -21.25 7.45
CA VAL A 173 -2.23 -20.30 8.24
C VAL A 173 -0.76 -20.68 8.24
N GLN A 174 0.11 -19.71 8.47
CA GLN A 174 1.53 -19.98 8.70
C GLN A 174 1.73 -20.53 10.11
N THR A 175 2.09 -21.81 10.22
CA THR A 175 2.33 -22.52 11.49
C THR A 175 3.81 -22.65 11.84
N THR A 176 4.72 -22.18 11.00
CA THR A 176 6.16 -22.26 11.27
C THR A 176 6.83 -20.92 11.01
N THR A 177 7.81 -20.59 11.85
CA THR A 177 8.74 -19.48 11.64
C THR A 177 9.82 -19.93 10.68
N ASN A 178 9.70 -19.56 9.40
CA ASN A 178 10.82 -19.71 8.47
C ASN A 178 11.64 -18.42 8.50
N SER A 179 12.76 -18.46 9.21
CA SER A 179 13.79 -17.43 9.15
C SER A 179 14.26 -17.26 7.70
N ARG A 180 14.50 -16.03 7.27
CA ARG A 180 15.25 -15.72 6.06
C ARG A 180 16.63 -15.19 6.43
#